data_AF-A0A8H8CX09-F1
#
_entry.id   AF-A0A8H8CX09-F1
#
_cell.length_a   1.000
_cell.length_b   1.000
_cell.length_c   1.000
_cell.angle_alpha   90.00
_cell.angle_beta   90.00
_cell.angle_gamma   90.00
#
_symmetry.space_group_name_H-M   'P 1'
#
loop_
_entity.id
_entity.type
_entity.pdbx_description
1 polymer ?
#
loop_
_entity_poly.entity_id
_entity_poly.type
_entity_poly.pdbx_seq_one_letter_code
_entity_poly.pdbx_strand_id
1 'polypeptide(L)'
;MACDPKAANLAVSRVIPVLLGLILIYTCWTFTRSLCIEYLLDSTTSSRNPRIGVTIGLLVAFYILLIALLVSYLRLLVALIWNPDYIPRGPQYVESLVEAKSSKRRSKSRRRRAQNSNKGSKDEEWHGLGAAFRRPAEIAYPVGASGLEAFYLKDVFVCKEDGRPAWCSTCYQFKADRAHHCREVGRCIRKMDHFCPWVGGVVSESSFKFFIQFLFYALLFTIFNLVVFAIFVAERREETGTLIAHWIVALGLGTLFGLLSLGMLGSSIQLACINSSTIESLDRRTKVWTLAILIPPSIKFNGGGTEAQAAPNFPVVSFSSPFGVFSPPQNTSEIDGPDLLRRDFAILHTKPGENPWDLGSPLENFKEVMGYSFLDWFSPLKNSPCTDHNSQESAFRLGPVVRRLRREAGLESCDDGGELTSHNEAHRNRDRGINGEPNKMLKTPSSRKPRKIEQKARPIQKPPNTHRGKHIRHEQNPSGSF
;
A
#
# COMPACT_ATOMS: atom_id res chain seq x y z
N MET A 1 4.24 -21.74 32.46
CA MET A 1 3.73 -20.39 32.17
C MET A 1 3.53 -20.30 30.67
N ALA A 2 2.34 -19.95 30.18
CA ALA A 2 2.18 -19.63 28.76
C ALA A 2 2.89 -18.30 28.47
N CYS A 3 3.68 -18.23 27.40
CA CYS A 3 4.25 -16.97 26.94
C CYS A 3 3.13 -16.08 26.42
N ASP A 4 3.10 -14.80 26.77
CA ASP A 4 2.16 -13.86 26.18
C ASP A 4 2.48 -13.73 24.68
N PRO A 5 1.55 -14.11 23.77
CA PRO A 5 1.80 -14.06 22.33
C PRO A 5 2.08 -12.63 21.84
N LYS A 6 1.54 -11.61 22.51
CA LYS A 6 1.88 -10.22 22.22
C LYS A 6 3.34 -9.95 22.57
N ALA A 7 3.76 -10.19 23.81
CA ALA A 7 5.16 -10.03 24.23
C ALA A 7 6.14 -10.80 23.33
N ALA A 8 5.79 -12.03 22.91
CA ALA A 8 6.57 -12.82 21.96
C ALA A 8 6.70 -12.12 20.61
N ASN A 9 5.60 -11.72 19.96
CA ASN A 9 5.61 -11.00 18.69
C ASN A 9 6.43 -9.70 18.75
N LEU A 10 6.33 -8.97 19.85
CA LEU A 10 7.09 -7.74 20.06
C LEU A 10 8.59 -7.99 20.26
N ALA A 11 8.97 -9.04 20.98
CA ALA A 11 10.37 -9.44 21.11
C ALA A 11 10.97 -9.88 19.76
N VAL A 12 10.25 -10.74 19.03
CA VAL A 12 10.64 -11.21 17.69
C VAL A 12 10.82 -10.04 16.72
N SER A 13 9.92 -9.04 16.74
CA SER A 13 10.01 -7.84 15.91
C SER A 13 11.27 -6.98 16.15
N ARG A 14 11.92 -7.11 17.30
CA ARG A 14 13.19 -6.41 17.61
C ARG A 14 14.41 -7.24 17.21
N VAL A 15 14.32 -8.57 17.32
CA VAL A 15 15.43 -9.50 17.06
C VAL A 15 15.62 -9.75 15.56
N ILE A 16 14.54 -9.93 14.79
CA ILE A 16 14.67 -10.29 13.37
C ILE A 16 15.45 -9.24 12.54
N PRO A 17 15.22 -7.92 12.65
CA PRO A 17 16.00 -6.92 11.91
C PRO A 17 17.51 -7.00 12.17
N VAL A 18 17.92 -7.30 13.41
CA VAL A 18 19.33 -7.53 13.77
C VAL A 18 19.86 -8.82 13.14
N LEU A 19 19.07 -9.90 13.20
CA LEU A 19 19.42 -11.18 12.58
C LEU A 19 19.59 -11.07 11.05
N LEU A 20 18.71 -10.32 10.37
CA LEU A 20 18.82 -10.05 8.94
C LEU A 20 20.12 -9.28 8.61
N GLY A 21 20.50 -8.30 9.44
CA GLY A 21 21.79 -7.61 9.31
C GLY A 21 22.99 -8.55 9.45
N LEU A 22 22.98 -9.46 10.43
CA LEU A 22 24.02 -10.47 10.61
C LEU A 22 24.10 -11.45 9.42
N ILE A 23 22.96 -11.86 8.87
CA ILE A 23 22.89 -12.71 7.67
C ILE A 23 23.48 -11.99 6.46
N LEU A 24 23.18 -10.69 6.28
CA LEU A 24 23.78 -9.90 5.20
C LEU A 24 25.31 -9.78 5.35
N ILE A 25 25.82 -9.51 6.56
CA ILE A 25 27.26 -9.46 6.83
C ILE A 25 27.92 -10.81 6.51
N TYR A 26 27.32 -11.92 6.95
CA TYR A 26 27.80 -13.26 6.64
C TYR A 26 27.83 -13.52 5.13
N THR A 27 26.76 -13.19 4.39
CA THR A 27 26.71 -13.33 2.93
C THR A 27 27.75 -12.45 2.22
N CYS A 28 28.01 -11.24 2.71
CA CYS A 28 29.08 -10.39 2.17
C CYS A 28 30.46 -11.04 2.34
N TRP A 29 30.71 -11.66 3.50
CA TRP A 29 31.96 -12.38 3.76
C TRP A 29 32.09 -13.65 2.91
N THR A 30 31.05 -14.49 2.82
CA THR A 30 31.11 -15.71 2.00
C THR A 30 31.27 -15.40 0.51
N PHE A 31 30.58 -14.38 0.00
CA PHE A 31 30.67 -13.99 -1.40
C PHE A 31 32.01 -13.30 -1.73
N THR A 32 32.41 -12.31 -0.94
CA THR A 32 33.60 -11.49 -1.24
C THR A 32 34.90 -12.23 -0.93
N ARG A 33 34.98 -12.88 0.23
CA ARG A 33 36.22 -13.53 0.66
C ARG A 33 36.29 -14.97 0.16
N SER A 34 35.36 -15.82 0.59
CA SER A 34 35.46 -17.27 0.33
C SER A 34 35.27 -17.63 -1.14
N LEU A 35 34.34 -16.98 -1.85
CA LEU A 35 34.15 -17.20 -3.29
C LEU A 35 35.11 -16.33 -4.12
N CYS A 36 35.00 -15.00 -4.05
CA CYS A 36 35.71 -14.11 -4.98
C CYS A 36 37.24 -14.08 -4.76
N ILE A 37 37.73 -13.99 -3.52
CA ILE A 37 39.18 -13.95 -3.26
C ILE A 37 39.77 -15.36 -3.23
N GLU A 38 39.29 -16.21 -2.31
CA GLU A 38 39.93 -17.49 -1.97
C GLU A 38 39.69 -18.62 -3.01
N TYR A 39 38.76 -18.47 -3.96
CA TYR A 39 38.50 -19.48 -5.01
C TYR A 39 38.66 -18.96 -6.45
N LEU A 40 38.34 -17.69 -6.73
CA LEU A 40 38.45 -17.13 -8.08
C LEU A 40 39.76 -16.39 -8.34
N LEU A 41 40.41 -15.80 -7.33
CA LEU A 41 41.67 -15.04 -7.50
C LEU A 41 42.90 -15.77 -6.98
N ASP A 42 42.79 -16.51 -5.89
CA ASP A 42 43.91 -17.22 -5.28
C ASP A 42 44.27 -18.49 -6.08
N SER A 43 45.48 -18.50 -6.64
CA SER A 43 46.04 -19.63 -7.39
C SER A 43 46.68 -20.70 -6.50
N THR A 44 46.71 -20.55 -5.18
CA THR A 44 47.29 -21.51 -4.24
C THR A 44 46.26 -22.54 -3.75
N THR A 45 44.98 -22.14 -3.70
CA THR A 45 43.82 -22.95 -3.25
C THR A 45 43.02 -23.56 -4.41
N SER A 46 43.22 -23.05 -5.62
CA SER A 46 42.51 -23.42 -6.85
C SER A 46 43.51 -23.94 -7.89
N SER A 47 43.20 -25.08 -8.52
CA SER A 47 44.02 -25.66 -9.60
C SER A 47 43.89 -24.92 -10.94
N ARG A 48 43.11 -23.82 -10.97
CA ARG A 48 42.85 -23.00 -12.15
C ARG A 48 43.56 -21.66 -12.07
N ASN A 49 43.86 -21.09 -13.24
CA ASN A 49 44.41 -19.74 -13.34
C ASN A 49 43.42 -18.69 -12.77
N PRO A 50 43.90 -17.60 -12.13
CA PRO A 50 43.06 -16.54 -11.57
C PRO A 50 42.06 -15.95 -12.56
N ARG A 51 40.77 -15.97 -12.20
CA ARG A 51 39.63 -15.50 -13.01
C ARG A 51 39.28 -14.05 -12.70
N ILE A 52 40.23 -13.15 -12.95
CA ILE A 52 40.15 -11.72 -12.58
C ILE A 52 38.89 -11.05 -13.14
N GLY A 53 38.63 -11.17 -14.44
CA GLY A 53 37.48 -10.51 -15.09
C GLY A 53 36.12 -10.97 -14.55
N VAL A 54 35.96 -12.29 -14.31
CA VAL A 54 34.75 -12.86 -13.69
C VAL A 54 34.57 -12.32 -12.28
N THR A 55 35.66 -12.27 -11.50
CA THR A 55 35.64 -11.78 -10.12
C THR A 55 35.21 -10.32 -10.03
N ILE A 56 35.76 -9.45 -10.88
CA ILE A 56 35.38 -8.03 -10.93
C ILE A 56 33.89 -7.88 -11.28
N GLY A 57 33.42 -8.59 -12.31
CA GLY A 57 32.01 -8.55 -12.72
C GLY A 57 31.05 -8.99 -11.61
N LEU A 58 31.39 -10.08 -10.91
CA LEU A 58 30.59 -10.61 -9.79
C LEU A 58 30.56 -9.63 -8.60
N LEU A 59 31.69 -9.05 -8.22
CA LEU A 59 31.77 -8.08 -7.12
C LEU A 59 30.96 -6.81 -7.44
N VAL A 60 31.10 -6.26 -8.65
CA VAL A 60 30.34 -5.07 -9.07
C VAL A 60 28.83 -5.34 -9.05
N ALA A 61 28.38 -6.46 -9.62
CA ALA A 61 26.97 -6.84 -9.59
C ALA A 61 26.44 -7.06 -8.17
N PHE A 62 27.20 -7.77 -7.32
CA PHE A 62 26.86 -8.04 -5.92
C PHE A 62 26.65 -6.74 -5.14
N TYR A 63 27.62 -5.81 -5.20
CA TYR A 63 27.56 -4.57 -4.42
C TYR A 63 26.51 -3.58 -4.95
N ILE A 64 26.25 -3.53 -6.26
CA ILE A 64 25.12 -2.73 -6.80
C ILE A 64 23.78 -3.23 -6.25
N LEU A 65 23.55 -4.55 -6.28
CA LEU A 65 22.32 -5.15 -5.75
C LEU A 65 22.21 -5.00 -4.22
N LEU A 66 23.33 -5.14 -3.50
CA LEU A 66 23.38 -4.93 -2.05
C LEU A 66 23.05 -3.47 -1.69
N ILE A 67 23.61 -2.49 -2.39
CA ILE A 67 23.31 -1.06 -2.16
C ILE A 67 21.82 -0.79 -2.40
N ALA A 68 21.23 -1.31 -3.49
CA ALA A 68 19.80 -1.14 -3.76
C ALA A 68 18.90 -1.77 -2.68
N LEU A 69 19.27 -2.97 -2.18
CA LEU A 69 18.61 -3.61 -1.05
C LEU A 69 18.75 -2.79 0.25
N LEU A 70 19.95 -2.32 0.58
CA LEU A 70 20.20 -1.54 1.80
C LEU A 70 19.46 -0.20 1.78
N VAL A 71 19.44 0.52 0.64
CA VAL A 71 18.76 1.81 0.51
C VAL A 71 17.23 1.64 0.61
N SER A 72 16.66 0.63 -0.04
CA SER A 72 15.21 0.35 0.05
C SER A 72 14.79 -0.13 1.45
N TYR A 73 15.58 -1.02 2.08
CA TYR A 73 15.34 -1.46 3.45
C TYR A 73 15.48 -0.32 4.47
N LEU A 74 16.50 0.53 4.34
CA LEU A 74 16.69 1.69 5.21
C LEU A 74 15.52 2.67 5.08
N ARG A 75 15.04 2.96 3.85
CA ARG A 75 13.86 3.81 3.66
C ARG A 75 12.61 3.23 4.33
N LEU A 76 12.41 1.92 4.22
CA LEU A 76 11.30 1.22 4.85
C LEU A 76 11.40 1.31 6.38
N LEU A 77 12.57 1.03 6.96
CA LEU A 77 12.80 1.21 8.40
C LEU A 77 12.55 2.65 8.84
N VAL A 78 12.97 3.65 8.06
CA VAL A 78 12.69 5.06 8.35
C VAL A 78 11.18 5.33 8.39
N ALA A 79 10.41 4.83 7.41
CA ALA A 79 8.95 4.96 7.41
C ALA A 79 8.33 4.29 8.66
N LEU A 80 8.68 3.04 8.95
CA LEU A 80 8.14 2.26 10.07
C LEU A 80 8.50 2.83 11.46
N ILE A 81 9.64 3.51 11.57
CA ILE A 81 10.14 4.05 12.85
C ILE A 81 9.59 5.44 13.13
N TRP A 82 9.67 6.36 12.15
CA TRP A 82 9.30 7.75 12.34
C TRP A 82 7.83 8.03 11.98
N ASN A 83 7.29 7.39 10.94
CA ASN A 83 5.93 7.64 10.42
C ASN A 83 5.07 6.36 10.34
N PRO A 84 4.80 5.65 11.46
CA PRO A 84 4.02 4.40 11.46
C PRO A 84 2.50 4.60 11.32
N ASP A 85 2.07 5.70 10.69
CA ASP A 85 0.67 6.05 10.40
C ASP A 85 -0.31 5.93 11.58
N TYR A 86 0.15 6.26 12.78
CA TYR A 86 -0.67 6.25 13.99
C TYR A 86 -1.73 7.34 13.97
N ILE A 87 -2.98 6.95 14.15
CA ILE A 87 -4.08 7.88 14.42
C ILE A 87 -3.95 8.36 15.89
N PRO A 88 -4.13 9.67 16.18
CA PRO A 88 -4.18 10.19 17.53
C PRO A 88 -5.20 9.43 18.41
N ARG A 89 -4.90 9.24 19.70
CA ARG A 89 -5.88 8.74 20.66
C ARG A 89 -6.76 9.90 21.11
N GLY A 90 -8.05 9.66 21.33
CA GLY A 90 -8.96 10.70 21.80
C GLY A 90 -8.78 11.05 23.28
N PRO A 91 -9.39 12.15 23.75
CA PRO A 91 -9.15 12.73 25.07
C PRO A 91 -9.48 11.77 26.23
N GLN A 92 -10.55 10.99 26.09
CA GLN A 92 -10.98 9.97 27.07
C GLN A 92 -9.90 8.90 27.35
N TYR A 93 -8.97 8.68 26.42
CA TYR A 93 -7.80 7.82 26.68
C TYR A 93 -6.83 8.45 27.70
N VAL A 94 -6.63 9.77 27.63
CA VAL A 94 -5.77 10.50 28.58
C VAL A 94 -6.43 10.53 29.97
N GLU A 95 -7.73 10.78 30.01
CA GLU A 95 -8.54 10.76 31.24
C GLU A 95 -8.49 9.37 31.91
N SER A 96 -8.77 8.29 31.17
CA SER A 96 -8.69 6.93 31.71
C SER A 96 -7.28 6.54 32.16
N LEU A 97 -6.20 7.07 31.56
CA LEU A 97 -4.84 6.93 32.10
C LEU A 97 -4.62 7.68 33.42
N VAL A 98 -5.21 8.86 33.59
CA VAL A 98 -5.16 9.63 34.84
C VAL A 98 -5.94 8.89 35.94
N GLU A 99 -7.13 8.38 35.63
CA GLU A 99 -7.92 7.55 36.54
C GLU A 99 -7.24 6.22 36.89
N ALA A 100 -6.64 5.54 35.91
CA ALA A 100 -5.87 4.32 36.16
C ALA A 100 -4.64 4.58 37.05
N LYS A 101 -4.03 5.77 36.97
CA LYS A 101 -2.93 6.19 37.86
C LYS A 101 -3.44 6.61 39.24
N SER A 102 -4.57 7.30 39.35
CA SER A 102 -5.14 7.75 40.63
C SER A 102 -5.68 6.56 41.45
N SER A 103 -6.38 5.62 40.79
CA SER A 103 -6.83 4.35 41.38
C SER A 103 -5.65 3.46 41.81
N LYS A 104 -4.58 3.36 41.00
CA LYS A 104 -3.33 2.67 41.42
C LYS A 104 -2.61 3.37 42.58
N ARG A 105 -2.70 4.70 42.73
CA ARG A 105 -2.21 5.43 43.91
C ARG A 105 -3.07 5.12 45.15
N ARG A 106 -4.40 5.19 45.05
CA ARG A 106 -5.34 4.80 46.12
C ARG A 106 -5.16 3.32 46.52
N SER A 107 -4.95 2.41 45.57
CA SER A 107 -4.74 0.99 45.87
C SER A 107 -3.36 0.72 46.48
N LYS A 108 -2.28 1.39 46.06
CA LYS A 108 -0.98 1.36 46.76
C LYS A 108 -1.08 1.90 48.20
N SER A 109 -1.89 2.93 48.43
CA SER A 109 -2.13 3.46 49.79
C SER A 109 -2.83 2.43 50.69
N ARG A 110 -3.79 1.65 50.17
CA ARG A 110 -4.42 0.54 50.91
C ARG A 110 -3.52 -0.69 51.03
N ARG A 111 -2.75 -1.02 49.98
CA ARG A 111 -1.91 -2.23 49.90
C ARG A 111 -0.56 -2.10 50.62
N ARG A 112 -0.15 -0.90 51.07
CA ARG A 112 0.88 -0.74 52.11
C ARG A 112 0.49 -1.34 53.47
N ARG A 113 -0.77 -1.73 53.67
CA ARG A 113 -1.27 -2.45 54.86
C ARG A 113 -1.45 -3.97 54.62
N ALA A 114 -1.10 -4.50 53.44
CA ALA A 114 -1.19 -5.92 53.10
C ALA A 114 -0.06 -6.33 52.14
N GLN A 115 0.99 -6.96 52.69
CA GLN A 115 2.12 -7.50 51.92
C GLN A 115 1.70 -8.67 51.01
N ASN A 116 2.56 -8.96 50.04
CA ASN A 116 2.63 -10.18 49.23
C ASN A 116 1.38 -10.63 48.46
N SER A 117 1.34 -10.31 47.15
CA SER A 117 1.31 -11.34 46.08
C SER A 117 1.11 -10.74 44.67
N ASN A 118 1.61 -11.48 43.69
CA ASN A 118 1.44 -11.34 42.23
C ASN A 118 1.76 -9.98 41.57
N LYS A 119 2.89 -10.03 40.85
CA LYS A 119 3.37 -9.04 39.87
C LYS A 119 2.66 -9.32 38.54
N GLY A 120 1.49 -8.72 38.34
CA GLY A 120 0.72 -8.85 37.09
C GLY A 120 1.47 -8.30 35.88
N SER A 121 1.17 -8.86 34.69
CA SER A 121 1.78 -8.44 33.43
C SER A 121 1.62 -6.93 33.20
N LYS A 122 2.64 -6.30 32.64
CA LYS A 122 2.55 -4.90 32.21
C LYS A 122 2.13 -4.87 30.75
N ASP A 123 1.09 -4.10 30.45
CA ASP A 123 0.85 -3.60 29.10
C ASP A 123 1.95 -2.58 28.75
N GLU A 124 3.13 -3.05 28.32
CA GLU A 124 4.17 -2.16 27.80
C GLU A 124 3.75 -1.68 26.41
N GLU A 125 3.59 -0.36 26.26
CA GLU A 125 3.30 0.28 24.97
C GLU A 125 4.48 0.04 24.01
N TRP A 126 4.19 -0.42 22.80
CA TRP A 126 5.26 -0.74 21.85
C TRP A 126 5.76 0.55 21.17
N HIS A 127 7.03 0.88 21.42
CA HIS A 127 7.66 2.10 20.92
C HIS A 127 8.47 1.91 19.62
N GLY A 128 8.42 0.72 19.00
CA GLY A 128 9.19 0.39 17.79
C GLY A 128 10.71 0.33 17.99
N LEU A 129 11.44 0.19 16.89
CA LEU A 129 12.91 0.21 16.88
C LEU A 129 13.48 1.60 17.25
N GLY A 130 12.77 2.70 16.94
CA GLY A 130 13.19 4.06 17.29
C GLY A 130 12.73 4.54 18.66
N ALA A 131 12.53 3.66 19.64
CA ALA A 131 12.11 4.04 20.99
C ALA A 131 13.04 5.09 21.65
N ALA A 132 14.33 5.12 21.27
CA ALA A 132 15.33 6.08 21.73
C ALA A 132 15.33 7.43 20.97
N PHE A 133 14.65 7.53 19.82
CA PHE A 133 14.71 8.68 18.91
C PHE A 133 13.36 9.38 18.66
N ARG A 134 12.27 8.88 19.27
CA ARG A 134 10.98 9.58 19.22
C ARG A 134 11.07 10.89 19.99
N ARG A 135 10.83 12.01 19.31
CA ARG A 135 10.27 13.20 19.99
C ARG A 135 8.90 12.80 20.59
N PRO A 136 8.47 13.40 21.70
CA PRO A 136 7.07 13.33 22.09
C PRO A 136 6.18 13.69 20.90
N ALA A 137 5.04 13.01 20.75
CA ALA A 137 4.03 13.44 19.79
C ALA A 137 3.39 14.73 20.32
N GLU A 138 4.03 15.86 20.02
CA GLU A 138 3.52 17.19 20.32
C GLU A 138 2.30 17.50 19.44
N ILE A 139 1.43 18.36 19.98
CA ILE A 139 0.14 18.76 19.41
C ILE A 139 -0.89 17.62 19.40
N ALA A 140 -1.44 17.38 20.60
CA ALA A 140 -2.83 16.97 20.69
C ALA A 140 -3.72 18.13 20.22
N TYR A 141 -4.60 17.88 19.25
CA TYR A 141 -5.65 18.85 18.89
C TYR A 141 -6.63 19.03 20.06
N PRO A 142 -7.15 20.25 20.33
CA PRO A 142 -8.10 20.49 21.41
C PRO A 142 -9.47 19.80 21.21
N VAL A 143 -10.22 19.74 22.31
CA VAL A 143 -11.38 18.85 22.50
C VAL A 143 -12.71 19.51 22.08
N GLY A 144 -13.56 18.72 21.41
CA GLY A 144 -15.00 19.00 21.25
C GLY A 144 -15.44 18.84 19.79
N ALA A 145 -16.21 17.80 19.47
CA ALA A 145 -16.72 17.39 18.13
C ALA A 145 -15.71 17.21 16.97
N SER A 146 -14.51 17.80 17.07
CA SER A 146 -13.44 17.93 16.08
C SER A 146 -12.95 16.63 15.43
N GLY A 147 -13.11 15.48 16.10
CA GLY A 147 -12.75 14.17 15.53
C GLY A 147 -13.78 13.61 14.55
N LEU A 148 -15.01 14.14 14.54
CA LEU A 148 -16.13 13.66 13.74
C LEU A 148 -16.39 14.56 12.52
N GLU A 149 -16.12 15.86 12.66
CA GLU A 149 -16.09 16.86 11.58
C GLU A 149 -15.18 16.43 10.43
N ALA A 150 -14.03 15.82 10.71
CA ALA A 150 -13.10 15.29 9.71
C ALA A 150 -13.72 14.26 8.73
N PHE A 151 -14.85 13.65 9.09
CA PHE A 151 -15.62 12.75 8.21
C PHE A 151 -16.72 13.50 7.46
N TYR A 152 -17.55 14.27 8.17
CA TYR A 152 -18.71 14.95 7.56
C TYR A 152 -18.33 16.19 6.72
N LEU A 153 -17.09 16.67 6.83
CA LEU A 153 -16.51 17.63 5.88
C LEU A 153 -16.14 16.98 4.53
N LYS A 154 -16.00 15.65 4.46
CA LYS A 154 -15.86 14.92 3.19
C LYS A 154 -17.23 14.61 2.59
N ASP A 155 -17.28 14.50 1.26
CA ASP A 155 -18.53 14.18 0.57
C ASP A 155 -18.87 12.68 0.62
N VAL A 156 -17.87 11.81 0.81
CA VAL A 156 -18.02 10.36 0.99
C VAL A 156 -17.02 9.84 2.02
N PHE A 157 -17.51 9.01 2.94
CA PHE A 157 -16.69 8.26 3.92
C PHE A 157 -17.35 6.93 4.29
N VAL A 158 -16.59 6.02 4.90
CA VAL A 158 -17.10 4.72 5.38
C VAL A 158 -17.78 4.89 6.74
N CYS A 159 -18.99 4.36 6.85
CA CYS A 159 -19.80 4.44 8.06
C CYS A 159 -20.32 3.05 8.48
N LYS A 160 -21.11 3.02 9.55
CA LYS A 160 -21.98 1.91 9.92
C LYS A 160 -23.41 2.21 9.48
N GLU A 161 -24.31 1.26 9.70
CA GLU A 161 -25.76 1.39 9.50
C GLU A 161 -26.42 2.61 10.19
N ASP A 162 -25.81 3.16 11.24
CA ASP A 162 -26.25 4.38 11.93
C ASP A 162 -25.71 5.68 11.32
N GLY A 163 -25.03 5.61 10.17
CA GLY A 163 -24.36 6.72 9.50
C GLY A 163 -23.10 7.24 10.21
N ARG A 164 -22.65 6.61 11.30
CA ARG A 164 -21.47 7.07 12.05
C ARG A 164 -20.20 6.32 11.63
N PRO A 165 -19.03 6.99 11.60
CA PRO A 165 -17.75 6.32 11.40
C PRO A 165 -17.45 5.26 12.45
N ALA A 166 -16.58 4.31 12.12
CA ALA A 166 -16.30 3.18 13.00
C ALA A 166 -15.47 3.58 14.23
N TRP A 167 -16.06 3.54 15.43
CA TRP A 167 -15.36 3.82 16.69
C TRP A 167 -14.31 2.76 17.08
N CYS A 168 -13.24 3.17 17.75
CA CYS A 168 -12.30 2.31 18.47
C CYS A 168 -12.35 2.58 19.98
N SER A 169 -12.86 1.64 20.77
CA SER A 169 -12.92 1.73 22.23
C SER A 169 -11.54 1.78 22.90
N THR A 170 -10.54 1.06 22.39
CA THR A 170 -9.18 1.05 22.96
C THR A 170 -8.43 2.37 22.80
N CYS A 171 -8.68 3.10 21.71
CA CYS A 171 -8.04 4.38 21.41
C CYS A 171 -8.95 5.59 21.66
N TYR A 172 -10.21 5.35 22.03
CA TYR A 172 -11.27 6.34 22.24
C TYR A 172 -11.38 7.35 21.08
N GLN A 173 -11.43 6.86 19.84
CA GLN A 173 -11.39 7.70 18.64
C GLN A 173 -12.10 7.05 17.43
N PHE A 174 -12.58 7.86 16.48
CA PHE A 174 -13.23 7.42 15.25
C PHE A 174 -12.19 7.01 14.19
N LYS A 175 -12.16 5.72 13.83
CA LYS A 175 -11.26 5.20 12.80
C LYS A 175 -11.52 5.92 11.48
N ALA A 176 -10.48 6.56 10.93
CA ALA A 176 -10.45 6.98 9.55
C ALA A 176 -10.76 5.81 8.60
N ASP A 177 -11.17 6.12 7.37
CA ASP A 177 -11.37 5.11 6.34
C ASP A 177 -10.16 4.16 6.25
N ARG A 178 -10.43 2.86 6.05
CA ARG A 178 -9.40 1.80 5.94
C ARG A 178 -8.50 1.63 7.18
N ALA A 179 -8.78 2.31 8.29
CA ALA A 179 -7.94 2.23 9.49
C ALA A 179 -8.34 1.07 10.41
N HIS A 180 -7.34 0.34 10.90
CA HIS A 180 -7.52 -0.80 11.81
C HIS A 180 -6.74 -0.62 13.11
N HIS A 181 -7.17 -1.31 14.18
CA HIS A 181 -6.49 -1.29 15.47
C HIS A 181 -5.51 -2.45 15.57
N CYS A 182 -4.21 -2.15 15.60
CA CYS A 182 -3.15 -3.13 15.81
C CYS A 182 -3.01 -3.42 17.30
N ARG A 183 -3.22 -4.68 17.72
CA ARG A 183 -3.19 -5.10 19.14
C ARG A 183 -1.76 -5.16 19.68
N GLU A 184 -0.83 -5.50 18.80
CA GLU A 184 0.61 -5.58 19.02
C GLU A 184 1.13 -4.20 19.43
N VAL A 185 0.78 -3.17 18.66
CA VAL A 185 1.17 -1.77 18.92
C VAL A 185 0.28 -1.06 19.94
N GLY A 186 -1.00 -1.43 20.03
CA GLY A 186 -1.99 -0.74 20.87
C GLY A 186 -2.41 0.63 20.31
N ARG A 187 -2.44 0.77 18.98
CA ARG A 187 -2.79 2.00 18.24
C ARG A 187 -3.68 1.67 17.05
N CYS A 188 -4.50 2.64 16.64
CA CYS A 188 -5.11 2.62 15.31
C CYS A 188 -4.12 3.14 14.27
N ILE A 189 -4.09 2.49 13.12
CA ILE A 189 -3.13 2.69 12.04
C ILE A 189 -3.93 2.99 10.76
N ARG A 190 -3.59 4.04 10.02
CA ARG A 190 -4.24 4.35 8.74
C ARG A 190 -3.87 3.31 7.67
N LYS A 191 -4.83 2.96 6.81
CA LYS A 191 -4.74 1.93 5.75
C LYS A 191 -3.82 0.76 6.16
N MET A 192 -4.14 0.15 7.31
CA MET A 192 -3.28 -0.86 7.92
C MET A 192 -3.21 -2.11 7.04
N ASP A 193 -2.00 -2.55 6.70
CA ASP A 193 -1.84 -3.80 5.96
C ASP A 193 -1.62 -4.97 6.91
N HIS A 194 -0.48 -5.01 7.62
CA HIS A 194 -0.20 -6.07 8.61
C HIS A 194 0.89 -5.65 9.60
N PHE A 195 0.93 -6.29 10.78
CA PHE A 195 2.11 -6.26 11.64
C PHE A 195 3.16 -7.23 11.09
N CYS A 196 4.36 -6.75 10.79
CA CYS A 196 5.41 -7.51 10.13
C CYS A 196 6.65 -7.62 11.05
N PRO A 197 6.89 -8.80 11.67
CA PRO A 197 8.06 -9.00 12.52
C PRO A 197 9.39 -8.85 11.77
N TRP A 198 9.42 -9.17 10.46
CA TRP A 198 10.64 -9.12 9.63
C TRP A 198 11.25 -7.73 9.48
N VAL A 199 10.39 -6.71 9.43
CA VAL A 199 10.79 -5.30 9.28
C VAL A 199 10.62 -4.53 10.59
N GLY A 200 10.25 -5.22 11.67
CA GLY A 200 10.13 -4.66 13.01
C GLY A 200 9.02 -3.61 13.18
N GLY A 201 7.90 -3.73 12.47
CA GLY A 201 6.81 -2.75 12.58
C GLY A 201 5.54 -3.06 11.78
N VAL A 202 4.62 -2.09 11.74
CA VAL A 202 3.34 -2.22 11.03
C VAL A 202 3.48 -1.67 9.62
N VAL A 203 3.29 -2.54 8.63
CA VAL A 203 3.15 -2.13 7.24
C VAL A 203 1.78 -1.47 7.06
N SER A 204 1.78 -0.24 6.55
CA SER A 204 0.65 0.68 6.53
C SER A 204 0.74 1.63 5.33
N GLU A 205 -0.21 2.55 5.22
CA GLU A 205 -0.40 3.52 4.14
C GLU A 205 0.90 4.07 3.51
N SER A 206 1.76 4.70 4.32
CA SER A 206 2.98 5.37 3.87
C SER A 206 4.15 4.41 3.68
N SER A 207 4.11 3.21 4.28
CA SER A 207 5.21 2.25 4.25
C SER A 207 5.03 1.12 3.22
N PHE A 208 3.80 0.85 2.76
CA PHE A 208 3.49 -0.29 1.88
C PHE A 208 4.23 -0.23 0.53
N LYS A 209 4.35 0.96 -0.07
CA LYS A 209 5.20 1.17 -1.26
C LYS A 209 6.66 0.77 -1.00
N PHE A 210 7.24 1.24 0.09
CA PHE A 210 8.65 0.94 0.42
C PHE A 210 8.84 -0.54 0.80
N PHE A 211 7.80 -1.21 1.31
CA PHE A 211 7.78 -2.65 1.53
C PHE A 211 7.84 -3.43 0.21
N ILE A 212 7.02 -3.07 -0.79
CA ILE A 212 7.09 -3.65 -2.15
C ILE A 212 8.48 -3.46 -2.77
N GLN A 213 9.06 -2.26 -2.67
CA GLN A 213 10.40 -1.96 -3.18
C GLN A 213 11.49 -2.79 -2.49
N PHE A 214 11.47 -2.86 -1.16
CA PHE A 214 12.37 -3.70 -0.37
C PHE A 214 12.29 -5.18 -0.81
N LEU A 215 11.09 -5.72 -0.96
CA LEU A 215 10.89 -7.12 -1.37
C LEU A 215 11.39 -7.37 -2.80
N PHE A 216 11.21 -6.42 -3.71
CA PHE A 216 11.75 -6.50 -5.08
C PHE A 216 13.28 -6.58 -5.08
N TYR A 217 13.96 -5.69 -4.35
CA TYR A 217 15.43 -5.71 -4.27
C TYR A 217 15.97 -6.91 -3.47
N ALA A 218 15.25 -7.37 -2.44
CA ALA A 218 15.58 -8.59 -1.70
C ALA A 218 15.48 -9.84 -2.60
N LEU A 219 14.44 -9.91 -3.45
CA LEU A 219 14.29 -10.97 -4.44
C LEU A 219 15.41 -10.96 -5.48
N LEU A 220 15.76 -9.79 -6.05
CA LEU A 220 16.87 -9.69 -7.00
C LEU A 220 18.21 -10.09 -6.37
N PHE A 221 18.50 -9.61 -5.16
CA PHE A 221 19.75 -9.93 -4.45
C PHE A 221 19.85 -11.42 -4.11
N THR A 222 18.76 -12.05 -3.65
CA THR A 222 18.72 -13.48 -3.33
C THR A 222 18.78 -14.36 -4.58
N ILE A 223 18.11 -14.02 -5.68
CA ILE A 223 18.23 -14.72 -6.96
C ILE A 223 19.67 -14.66 -7.48
N PHE A 224 20.31 -13.48 -7.47
CA PHE A 224 21.70 -13.34 -7.90
C PHE A 224 22.64 -14.24 -7.09
N ASN A 225 22.55 -14.19 -5.76
CA ASN A 225 23.35 -15.06 -4.88
C ASN A 225 23.06 -16.55 -5.12
N LEU A 226 21.80 -16.93 -5.26
CA LEU A 226 21.37 -18.31 -5.51
C LEU A 226 21.98 -18.86 -6.80
N VAL A 227 21.90 -18.11 -7.90
CA VAL A 227 22.47 -18.51 -9.20
C VAL A 227 24.00 -18.61 -9.12
N VAL A 228 24.66 -17.60 -8.56
CA VAL A 228 26.13 -17.57 -8.46
C VAL A 228 26.65 -18.73 -7.60
N PHE A 229 26.12 -18.92 -6.39
CA PHE A 229 26.55 -20.02 -5.53
C PHE A 229 26.18 -21.39 -6.13
N ALA A 230 25.07 -21.54 -6.87
CA ALA A 230 24.69 -22.82 -7.47
C ALA A 230 25.69 -23.24 -8.55
N ILE A 231 26.10 -22.30 -9.40
CA ILE A 231 27.13 -22.53 -10.43
C ILE A 231 28.45 -22.95 -9.78
N PHE A 232 28.96 -22.19 -8.81
CA PHE A 232 30.27 -22.48 -8.23
C PHE A 232 30.29 -23.68 -7.26
N VAL A 233 29.16 -24.02 -6.62
CA VAL A 233 29.02 -25.27 -5.87
C VAL A 233 29.03 -26.48 -6.81
N ALA A 234 28.37 -26.40 -7.97
CA ALA A 234 28.44 -27.46 -8.98
C ALA A 234 29.86 -27.60 -9.53
N GLU A 235 30.50 -26.50 -9.92
CA GLU A 235 31.88 -26.46 -10.41
C GLU A 235 32.85 -27.08 -9.39
N ARG A 236 32.80 -26.67 -8.12
CA ARG A 236 33.70 -27.18 -7.08
C ARG A 236 33.49 -28.67 -6.79
N ARG A 237 32.25 -29.15 -6.89
CA ARG A 237 31.90 -30.57 -6.75
C ARG A 237 32.48 -31.40 -7.89
N GLU A 238 32.44 -30.90 -9.12
CA GLU A 238 33.05 -31.58 -10.29
C GLU A 238 34.58 -31.58 -10.21
N GLU A 239 35.20 -30.47 -9.78
CA GLU A 239 36.66 -30.34 -9.69
C GLU A 239 37.29 -31.21 -8.59
N THR A 240 36.65 -31.30 -7.42
CA THR A 240 37.30 -31.82 -6.20
C THR A 240 36.49 -32.89 -5.46
N GLY A 241 35.23 -33.10 -5.81
CA GLY A 241 34.29 -33.90 -5.02
C GLY A 241 33.90 -33.28 -3.67
N THR A 242 34.51 -32.16 -3.26
CA THR A 242 34.28 -31.51 -1.96
C THR A 242 33.23 -30.39 -2.04
N LEU A 243 32.57 -30.12 -0.92
CA LEU A 243 31.61 -29.02 -0.78
C LEU A 243 32.07 -28.07 0.33
N ILE A 244 32.10 -26.77 0.03
CA ILE A 244 32.41 -25.73 1.03
C ILE A 244 31.13 -25.44 1.81
N ALA A 245 31.12 -25.78 3.11
CA ALA A 245 29.93 -25.67 3.97
C ALA A 245 29.30 -24.27 3.94
N HIS A 246 30.12 -23.21 3.91
CA HIS A 246 29.66 -21.83 3.84
C HIS A 246 28.81 -21.52 2.59
N TRP A 247 29.13 -22.13 1.45
CA TRP A 247 28.40 -21.93 0.20
C TRP A 247 27.08 -22.70 0.19
N ILE A 248 27.05 -23.90 0.79
CA ILE A 248 25.81 -24.67 1.00
C ILE A 248 24.86 -23.92 1.94
N VAL A 249 25.38 -23.32 3.01
CA VAL A 249 24.59 -22.45 3.90
C VAL A 249 24.09 -21.21 3.14
N ALA A 250 24.92 -20.58 2.30
CA ALA A 250 24.51 -19.43 1.49
C ALA A 250 23.40 -19.80 0.47
N LEU A 251 23.47 -20.99 -0.16
CA LEU A 251 22.41 -21.54 -1.01
C LEU A 251 21.10 -21.76 -0.24
N GLY A 252 21.16 -22.38 0.94
CA GLY A 252 19.99 -22.63 1.78
C GLY A 252 19.31 -21.34 2.22
N LEU A 253 20.09 -20.38 2.72
CA LEU A 253 19.58 -19.05 3.10
C LEU A 253 19.04 -18.27 1.90
N GLY A 254 19.76 -18.27 0.78
CA GLY A 254 19.33 -17.63 -0.47
C GLY A 254 18.01 -18.20 -1.00
N THR A 255 17.83 -19.52 -0.93
CA THR A 255 16.58 -20.19 -1.31
C THR A 255 15.43 -19.81 -0.36
N LEU A 256 15.66 -19.87 0.96
CA LEU A 256 14.67 -19.54 1.97
C LEU A 256 14.17 -18.08 1.83
N PHE A 257 15.09 -17.12 1.79
CA PHE A 257 14.75 -15.71 1.66
C PHE A 257 14.25 -15.35 0.25
N GLY A 258 14.70 -16.04 -0.79
CA GLY A 258 14.19 -15.87 -2.16
C GLY A 258 12.72 -16.29 -2.28
N LEU A 259 12.36 -17.48 -1.79
CA LEU A 259 10.96 -17.95 -1.79
C LEU A 259 10.06 -17.07 -0.90
N LEU A 260 10.54 -16.69 0.29
CA LEU A 260 9.83 -15.79 1.20
C LEU A 260 9.59 -14.41 0.58
N SER A 261 10.62 -13.84 -0.08
CA SER A 261 10.50 -12.55 -0.79
C SER A 261 9.58 -12.65 -2.00
N LEU A 262 9.66 -13.72 -2.78
CA LEU A 262 8.80 -13.96 -3.95
C LEU A 262 7.31 -14.03 -3.56
N GLY A 263 6.98 -14.80 -2.52
CA GLY A 263 5.60 -14.95 -2.05
C GLY A 263 5.01 -13.64 -1.49
N MET A 264 5.78 -12.92 -0.68
CA MET A 264 5.34 -11.62 -0.16
C MET A 264 5.29 -10.53 -1.24
N LEU A 265 6.20 -10.54 -2.22
CA LEU A 265 6.18 -9.59 -3.34
C LEU A 265 4.97 -9.84 -4.23
N GLY A 266 4.71 -11.09 -4.61
CA GLY A 266 3.57 -11.46 -5.45
C GLY A 266 2.22 -11.09 -4.80
N SER A 267 2.06 -11.39 -3.51
CA SER A 267 0.85 -10.98 -2.76
C SER A 267 0.75 -9.46 -2.60
N SER A 268 1.84 -8.74 -2.30
CA SER A 268 1.81 -7.28 -2.16
C SER A 268 1.52 -6.56 -3.48
N ILE A 269 2.06 -7.06 -4.61
CA ILE A 269 1.72 -6.57 -5.95
C ILE A 269 0.24 -6.87 -6.26
N GLN A 270 -0.25 -8.08 -5.97
CA GLN A 270 -1.66 -8.41 -6.15
C GLN A 270 -2.58 -7.46 -5.36
N LEU A 271 -2.27 -7.22 -4.09
CA LEU A 271 -3.00 -6.31 -3.20
C LEU A 271 -2.99 -4.86 -3.71
N ALA A 272 -1.83 -4.37 -4.18
CA ALA A 272 -1.73 -3.07 -4.84
C ALA A 272 -2.60 -2.99 -6.12
N CYS A 273 -2.57 -4.03 -6.96
CA CYS A 273 -3.38 -4.13 -8.17
C CYS A 273 -4.90 -4.21 -7.94
N ILE A 274 -5.37 -4.63 -6.76
CA ILE A 274 -6.80 -4.62 -6.41
C ILE A 274 -7.19 -3.48 -5.44
N ASN A 275 -6.27 -2.55 -5.18
CA ASN A 275 -6.35 -1.48 -4.18
C ASN A 275 -6.97 -1.96 -2.85
N SER A 276 -6.44 -3.06 -2.32
CA SER A 276 -6.90 -3.68 -1.07
C SER A 276 -5.70 -3.94 -0.17
N SER A 277 -5.87 -3.82 1.14
CA SER A 277 -4.91 -4.27 2.15
C SER A 277 -5.09 -5.75 2.46
N THR A 278 -4.10 -6.36 3.11
CA THR A 278 -4.18 -7.73 3.63
C THR A 278 -5.42 -7.92 4.50
N ILE A 279 -5.74 -6.97 5.40
CA ILE A 279 -6.94 -7.02 6.27
C ILE A 279 -8.24 -6.95 5.45
N GLU A 280 -8.33 -6.04 4.49
CA GLU A 280 -9.50 -5.91 3.60
C GLU A 280 -9.66 -7.12 2.68
N SER A 281 -8.57 -7.82 2.36
CA SER A 281 -8.59 -8.99 1.49
C SER A 281 -9.09 -10.27 2.19
N LEU A 282 -9.16 -10.33 3.52
CA LEU A 282 -9.56 -11.53 4.26
C LEU A 282 -11.02 -11.91 3.99
N ASP A 283 -11.92 -10.93 4.00
CA ASP A 283 -13.37 -11.08 3.82
C ASP A 283 -13.86 -10.57 2.45
N ARG A 284 -12.94 -10.20 1.54
CA ARG A 284 -13.23 -9.40 0.34
C ARG A 284 -14.38 -9.89 -0.54
N ARG A 285 -14.64 -11.20 -0.62
CA ARG A 285 -15.68 -11.78 -1.49
C ARG A 285 -17.10 -11.60 -0.95
N THR A 286 -17.24 -11.50 0.37
CA THR A 286 -18.53 -11.38 1.08
C THR A 286 -18.74 -10.00 1.70
N LYS A 287 -17.68 -9.19 1.74
CA LYS A 287 -17.70 -7.85 2.32
C LYS A 287 -18.67 -6.93 1.58
N VAL A 288 -19.45 -6.21 2.36
CA VAL A 288 -20.29 -5.08 1.94
C VAL A 288 -19.76 -3.86 2.67
N TRP A 289 -19.65 -2.74 1.95
CA TRP A 289 -19.26 -1.46 2.53
C TRP A 289 -20.48 -0.55 2.64
N THR A 290 -20.70 -0.04 3.84
CA THR A 290 -21.73 0.98 4.12
C THR A 290 -21.07 2.36 4.00
N LEU A 291 -21.54 3.15 3.05
CA LEU A 291 -20.98 4.45 2.69
C LEU A 291 -22.00 5.54 3.00
N ALA A 292 -21.55 6.61 3.64
CA ALA A 292 -22.31 7.84 3.72
C ALA A 292 -21.93 8.70 2.52
N ILE A 293 -22.90 9.05 1.67
CA ILE A 293 -22.71 9.89 0.49
C ILE A 293 -23.51 11.18 0.65
N LEU A 294 -22.85 12.32 0.54
CA LEU A 294 -23.47 13.63 0.64
C LEU A 294 -24.59 13.79 -0.40
N ILE A 295 -25.74 14.27 0.07
CA ILE A 295 -26.85 14.70 -0.78
C ILE A 295 -26.57 16.15 -1.19
N PRO A 296 -26.47 16.47 -2.50
CA PRO A 296 -26.30 17.83 -2.98
C PRO A 296 -27.45 18.75 -2.50
N PRO A 297 -27.20 20.00 -2.05
CA PRO A 297 -28.25 20.91 -1.57
C PRO A 297 -29.33 21.27 -2.62
N SER A 298 -29.04 21.03 -3.90
CA SER A 298 -30.00 21.15 -5.00
C SER A 298 -31.09 20.06 -4.97
N ILE A 299 -30.82 18.91 -4.36
CA ILE A 299 -31.74 17.76 -4.29
C ILE A 299 -32.51 17.80 -2.97
N LYS A 300 -33.64 18.50 -2.97
CA LYS A 300 -34.54 18.57 -1.82
C LYS A 300 -35.53 17.39 -1.84
N PHE A 301 -35.17 16.30 -1.17
CA PHE A 301 -36.13 15.21 -0.85
C PHE A 301 -37.22 15.61 0.15
N ASN A 302 -37.14 16.81 0.73
CA ASN A 302 -38.07 17.30 1.73
C ASN A 302 -38.36 18.78 1.46
N GLY A 303 -39.62 19.10 1.19
CA GLY A 303 -40.08 20.47 0.93
C GLY A 303 -41.59 20.56 1.03
N GLY A 304 -42.09 21.49 1.85
CA GLY A 304 -43.52 21.70 2.11
C GLY A 304 -44.29 22.35 0.94
N GLY A 305 -44.22 21.74 -0.24
CA GLY A 305 -45.12 21.98 -1.36
C GLY A 305 -46.27 20.96 -1.37
N THR A 306 -47.36 21.28 -2.07
CA THR A 306 -48.65 20.57 -2.01
C THR A 306 -48.69 19.18 -2.67
N GLU A 307 -47.54 18.58 -2.98
CA GLU A 307 -47.43 17.26 -3.60
C GLU A 307 -46.50 16.36 -2.78
N ALA A 308 -47.01 15.18 -2.40
CA ALA A 308 -46.25 14.20 -1.61
C ALA A 308 -45.20 13.50 -2.49
N GLN A 309 -44.00 14.07 -2.54
CA GLN A 309 -42.84 13.40 -3.14
C GLN A 309 -42.52 12.13 -2.35
N ALA A 310 -42.21 11.05 -3.07
CA ALA A 310 -41.92 9.76 -2.46
C ALA A 310 -40.67 9.86 -1.56
N ALA A 311 -40.76 9.30 -0.35
CA ALA A 311 -39.62 9.24 0.57
C ALA A 311 -38.44 8.50 -0.10
N PRO A 312 -37.18 8.93 0.13
CA PRO A 312 -36.03 8.27 -0.47
C PRO A 312 -35.94 6.81 -0.05
N ASN A 313 -35.57 5.94 -0.99
CA ASN A 313 -35.44 4.48 -0.76
C ASN A 313 -34.22 4.09 0.10
N PHE A 314 -33.58 5.04 0.78
CA PHE A 314 -32.36 4.88 1.56
C PHE A 314 -32.43 5.71 2.85
N PRO A 315 -31.79 5.27 3.95
CA PRO A 315 -31.69 6.07 5.17
C PRO A 315 -30.92 7.37 4.90
N VAL A 316 -31.40 8.48 5.47
CA VAL A 316 -30.72 9.78 5.44
C VAL A 316 -30.30 10.17 6.86
N VAL A 317 -29.04 10.57 7.02
CA VAL A 317 -28.50 11.06 8.29
C VAL A 317 -28.01 12.49 8.13
N SER A 318 -28.57 13.39 8.93
CA SER A 318 -28.22 14.81 8.95
C SER A 318 -27.18 15.10 10.02
N PHE A 319 -26.11 15.79 9.64
CA PHE A 319 -25.13 16.35 10.59
C PHE A 319 -25.16 17.87 10.54
N SER A 320 -25.27 18.49 11.72
CA SER A 320 -25.15 19.93 11.89
C SER A 320 -23.82 20.22 12.57
N SER A 321 -23.02 21.14 12.03
CA SER A 321 -21.80 21.60 12.70
C SER A 321 -22.14 22.22 14.07
N PRO A 322 -21.50 21.82 15.18
CA PRO A 322 -21.75 22.41 16.48
C PRO A 322 -21.06 23.77 16.69
N PHE A 323 -20.28 24.25 15.71
CA PHE A 323 -19.53 25.51 15.83
C PHE A 323 -19.81 26.47 14.69
N GLY A 324 -20.41 27.61 15.04
CA GLY A 324 -20.33 28.82 14.23
C GLY A 324 -18.90 29.35 14.26
N VAL A 325 -18.35 29.70 13.09
CA VAL A 325 -17.01 30.28 12.98
C VAL A 325 -17.02 31.67 13.61
N PHE A 326 -16.35 31.83 14.74
CA PHE A 326 -16.11 33.15 15.36
C PHE A 326 -15.26 34.01 14.43
N SER A 327 -15.93 34.85 13.64
CA SER A 327 -15.31 36.01 12.99
C SER A 327 -15.39 37.22 13.94
N PRO A 328 -14.38 38.10 13.99
CA PRO A 328 -14.45 39.31 14.80
C PRO A 328 -15.55 40.25 14.26
N PRO A 329 -16.20 41.08 15.10
CA PRO A 329 -17.34 41.86 14.69
C PRO A 329 -16.92 42.99 13.74
N GLN A 330 -17.41 42.95 12.51
CA GLN A 330 -17.49 44.12 11.65
C GLN A 330 -18.95 44.58 11.58
N ASN A 331 -19.16 45.86 11.89
CA ASN A 331 -20.48 46.48 11.88
C ASN A 331 -20.99 46.64 10.45
N THR A 332 -21.97 45.84 10.05
CA THR A 332 -22.97 46.21 9.04
C THR A 332 -24.31 45.56 9.39
N SER A 333 -25.38 46.34 9.24
CA SER A 333 -26.76 45.97 9.50
C SER A 333 -27.35 44.99 8.47
N GLU A 334 -28.27 44.15 8.93
CA GLU A 334 -29.25 43.36 8.14
C GLU A 334 -28.68 42.36 7.12
N ILE A 335 -28.68 41.07 7.50
CA ILE A 335 -28.94 39.87 6.69
C ILE A 335 -29.24 38.71 7.67
N ASP A 336 -29.97 37.69 7.22
CA ASP A 336 -30.43 36.54 8.02
C ASP A 336 -29.33 35.79 8.79
N GLY A 337 -29.77 35.04 9.82
CA GLY A 337 -28.91 34.41 10.83
C GLY A 337 -27.91 33.37 10.31
N PRO A 338 -26.95 32.94 11.15
CA PRO A 338 -25.85 32.08 10.73
C PRO A 338 -26.37 30.68 10.35
N ASP A 339 -26.38 30.39 9.05
CA ASP A 339 -26.68 29.07 8.51
C ASP A 339 -25.71 28.03 9.11
N LEU A 340 -26.22 27.25 10.07
CA LEU A 340 -25.57 26.04 10.54
C LEU A 340 -25.46 25.11 9.34
N LEU A 341 -24.23 24.85 8.90
CA LEU A 341 -23.91 24.11 7.68
C LEU A 341 -24.35 22.63 7.82
N ARG A 342 -25.64 22.40 7.62
CA ARG A 342 -26.30 21.09 7.68
C ARG A 342 -25.92 20.31 6.45
N ARG A 343 -25.29 19.16 6.65
CA ARG A 343 -24.98 18.20 5.59
C ARG A 343 -25.79 16.94 5.80
N ASP A 344 -26.61 16.61 4.81
CA ASP A 344 -27.45 15.41 4.79
C ASP A 344 -26.75 14.33 3.95
N PHE A 345 -26.64 13.12 4.48
CA PHE A 345 -25.95 12.00 3.84
C PHE A 345 -26.91 10.83 3.61
N ALA A 346 -26.92 10.32 2.39
CA ALA A 346 -27.55 9.05 2.04
C ALA A 346 -26.65 7.89 2.51
N ILE A 347 -27.21 6.93 3.24
CA ILE A 347 -26.51 5.71 3.67
C ILE A 347 -26.75 4.62 2.64
N LEU A 348 -25.71 4.26 1.89
CA LEU A 348 -25.79 3.34 0.75
C LEU A 348 -24.80 2.18 0.92
N HIS A 349 -25.17 1.01 0.39
CA HIS A 349 -24.40 -0.23 0.51
C HIS A 349 -23.85 -0.68 -0.84
N THR A 350 -22.59 -1.12 -0.86
CA THR A 350 -22.05 -1.83 -2.03
C THR A 350 -22.65 -3.22 -2.16
N LYS A 351 -22.55 -3.84 -3.35
CA LYS A 351 -22.87 -5.27 -3.49
C LYS A 351 -21.79 -6.10 -2.78
N PRO A 352 -22.09 -7.32 -2.30
CA PRO A 352 -21.09 -8.21 -1.72
C PRO A 352 -19.95 -8.46 -2.71
N GLY A 353 -18.71 -8.24 -2.29
CA GLY A 353 -17.54 -8.44 -3.14
C GLY A 353 -16.95 -7.15 -3.75
N GLU A 354 -17.68 -6.03 -3.71
CA GLU A 354 -17.24 -4.78 -4.34
C GLU A 354 -16.28 -3.98 -3.45
N ASN A 355 -15.30 -3.30 -4.07
CA ASN A 355 -14.34 -2.44 -3.39
C ASN A 355 -14.58 -0.96 -3.80
N PRO A 356 -14.96 -0.07 -2.86
CA PRO A 356 -15.12 1.36 -3.11
C PRO A 356 -13.88 2.06 -3.69
N TRP A 357 -12.67 1.53 -3.44
CA TRP A 357 -11.40 2.11 -3.89
C TRP A 357 -10.79 1.40 -5.11
N ASP A 358 -11.45 0.39 -5.68
CA ASP A 358 -11.01 -0.18 -6.95
C ASP A 358 -11.32 0.81 -8.08
N LEU A 359 -10.28 1.41 -8.65
CA LEU A 359 -10.36 2.42 -9.70
C LEU A 359 -10.80 1.83 -11.06
N GLY A 360 -11.11 0.52 -11.13
CA GLY A 360 -11.61 -0.16 -12.32
C GLY A 360 -10.51 -0.66 -13.27
N SER A 361 -9.25 -0.42 -12.93
CA SER A 361 -8.08 -0.90 -13.67
C SER A 361 -6.97 -1.32 -12.69
N PRO A 362 -6.42 -2.54 -12.81
CA PRO A 362 -5.32 -2.98 -11.96
C PRO A 362 -4.09 -2.07 -12.01
N LEU A 363 -3.84 -1.43 -13.17
CA LEU A 363 -2.73 -0.49 -13.33
C LEU A 363 -2.97 0.84 -12.61
N GLU A 364 -4.21 1.34 -12.59
CA GLU A 364 -4.54 2.57 -11.84
C GLU A 364 -4.47 2.33 -10.34
N ASN A 365 -4.98 1.19 -9.86
CA ASN A 365 -4.82 0.74 -8.48
C ASN A 365 -3.34 0.63 -8.09
N PHE A 366 -2.51 0.06 -8.97
CA PHE A 366 -1.07 -0.06 -8.74
C PHE A 366 -0.36 1.30 -8.72
N LYS A 367 -0.69 2.22 -9.64
CA LYS A 367 -0.17 3.60 -9.65
C LYS A 367 -0.54 4.35 -8.38
N GLU A 368 -1.75 4.17 -7.86
CA GLU A 368 -2.23 4.77 -6.62
C GLU A 368 -1.38 4.37 -5.39
N VAL A 369 -0.71 3.21 -5.46
CA VAL A 369 0.27 2.75 -4.44
C VAL A 369 1.71 3.15 -4.80
N MET A 370 2.17 2.88 -6.01
CA MET A 370 3.60 2.96 -6.38
C MET A 370 4.02 4.33 -6.93
N GLY A 371 3.09 5.13 -7.43
CA GLY A 371 3.34 6.40 -8.12
C GLY A 371 3.05 6.32 -9.62
N TYR A 372 2.95 7.50 -10.24
CA TYR A 372 2.53 7.63 -11.64
C TYR A 372 3.67 7.48 -12.66
N SER A 373 4.94 7.60 -12.24
CA SER A 373 6.10 7.40 -13.12
C SER A 373 6.85 6.10 -12.83
N PHE A 374 7.45 5.52 -13.87
CA PHE A 374 8.28 4.31 -13.77
C PHE A 374 9.43 4.47 -12.75
N LEU A 375 10.02 5.67 -12.65
CA LEU A 375 11.05 5.96 -11.66
C LEU A 375 10.51 5.88 -10.21
N ASP A 376 9.26 6.26 -9.97
CA ASP A 376 8.66 6.17 -8.64
C ASP A 376 8.50 4.72 -8.17
N TRP A 377 8.39 3.76 -9.09
CA TRP A 377 8.21 2.34 -8.77
C TRP A 377 9.47 1.71 -8.18
N PHE A 378 10.65 2.13 -8.65
CA PHE A 378 11.94 1.60 -8.20
C PHE A 378 12.65 2.53 -7.20
N SER A 379 12.40 3.84 -7.26
CA SER A 379 13.05 4.82 -6.38
C SER A 379 12.34 4.94 -5.02
N PRO A 380 13.05 4.74 -3.88
CA PRO A 380 12.48 4.86 -2.54
C PRO A 380 12.44 6.31 -2.02
N LEU A 381 12.31 7.30 -2.91
CA LEU A 381 12.31 8.72 -2.53
C LEU A 381 10.90 9.23 -2.21
N LYS A 382 10.00 9.23 -3.19
CA LYS A 382 8.64 9.77 -3.06
C LYS A 382 7.69 8.81 -2.34
N ASN A 383 6.86 9.37 -1.47
CA ASN A 383 5.73 8.67 -0.84
C ASN A 383 4.71 8.19 -1.90
N SER A 384 3.78 7.35 -1.45
CA SER A 384 2.67 6.83 -2.25
C SER A 384 1.61 7.92 -2.52
N PRO A 385 1.01 8.00 -3.73
CA PRO A 385 -0.07 8.97 -4.00
C PRO A 385 -1.24 8.86 -3.02
N CYS A 386 -1.62 7.66 -2.59
CA CYS A 386 -2.71 7.47 -1.63
C CYS A 386 -2.40 7.95 -0.19
N THR A 387 -1.27 8.64 0.04
CA THR A 387 -0.98 9.36 1.29
C THR A 387 -1.46 10.82 1.29
N ASP A 388 -2.01 11.29 0.17
CA ASP A 388 -2.67 12.59 0.06
C ASP A 388 -4.16 12.47 0.42
N HIS A 389 -4.60 13.24 1.42
CA HIS A 389 -5.99 13.29 1.90
C HIS A 389 -6.64 14.68 1.70
N ASN A 390 -6.03 15.55 0.88
CA ASN A 390 -6.49 16.94 0.69
C ASN A 390 -7.79 17.04 -0.12
N SER A 391 -8.18 16.00 -0.87
CA SER A 391 -9.45 15.97 -1.63
C SER A 391 -10.66 16.13 -0.71
N GLN A 392 -11.60 17.02 -1.06
CA GLN A 392 -12.86 17.15 -0.31
C GLN A 392 -13.83 16.00 -0.58
N GLU A 393 -13.68 15.27 -1.69
CA GLU A 393 -14.59 14.16 -2.01
C GLU A 393 -14.49 13.04 -0.95
N SER A 394 -13.28 12.64 -0.56
CA SER A 394 -13.04 11.52 0.37
C SER A 394 -11.57 11.43 0.78
N ALA A 395 -11.25 10.56 1.75
CA ALA A 395 -9.88 10.33 2.21
C ALA A 395 -8.98 9.55 1.21
N PHE A 396 -9.59 8.76 0.31
CA PHE A 396 -8.90 7.95 -0.70
C PHE A 396 -9.71 7.96 -1.99
N ARG A 397 -9.05 8.04 -3.15
CA ARG A 397 -9.73 8.07 -4.46
C ARG A 397 -10.72 6.92 -4.62
N LEU A 398 -11.92 7.27 -5.10
CA LEU A 398 -13.05 6.36 -5.21
C LEU A 398 -13.21 5.82 -6.63
N GLY A 399 -13.69 4.58 -6.70
CA GLY A 399 -13.87 3.80 -7.92
C GLY A 399 -15.23 3.97 -8.59
N PRO A 400 -15.44 3.28 -9.73
CA PRO A 400 -16.72 3.27 -10.46
C PRO A 400 -17.91 2.80 -9.61
N VAL A 401 -17.68 1.97 -8.58
CA VAL A 401 -18.71 1.50 -7.64
C VAL A 401 -19.44 2.67 -6.97
N VAL A 402 -18.71 3.69 -6.49
CA VAL A 402 -19.33 4.83 -5.80
C VAL A 402 -20.09 5.74 -6.77
N ARG A 403 -19.58 5.91 -8.00
CA ARG A 403 -20.30 6.63 -9.07
C ARG A 403 -21.62 5.93 -9.39
N ARG A 404 -21.62 4.59 -9.49
CA ARG A 404 -22.84 3.82 -9.68
C ARG A 404 -23.82 4.00 -8.52
N LEU A 405 -23.36 3.97 -7.26
CA LEU A 405 -24.22 4.20 -6.10
C LEU A 405 -24.83 5.61 -6.09
N ARG A 406 -24.07 6.66 -6.46
CA ARG A 406 -24.60 8.02 -6.64
C ARG A 406 -25.73 8.03 -7.69
N ARG A 407 -25.53 7.37 -8.84
CA ARG A 407 -26.57 7.26 -9.89
C ARG A 407 -27.79 6.47 -9.46
N GLU A 408 -27.59 5.29 -8.86
CA GLU A 408 -28.66 4.41 -8.37
C GLU A 408 -29.52 5.09 -7.29
N ALA A 409 -28.94 6.02 -6.52
CA ALA A 409 -29.63 6.85 -5.53
C ALA A 409 -30.17 8.20 -6.06
N GLY A 410 -29.96 8.53 -7.35
CA GLY A 410 -30.39 9.80 -7.94
C GLY A 410 -29.61 11.03 -7.46
N LEU A 411 -28.35 10.87 -7.04
CA LEU A 411 -27.50 11.91 -6.46
C LEU A 411 -26.48 12.51 -7.46
N GLU A 412 -26.54 12.15 -8.75
CA GLU A 412 -25.75 12.82 -9.80
C GLU A 412 -26.39 14.17 -10.17
N SER A 413 -25.64 15.27 -10.05
CA SER A 413 -26.07 16.60 -10.51
C SER A 413 -26.02 16.71 -12.04
N CYS A 414 -27.00 17.39 -12.64
CA CYS A 414 -27.17 17.46 -14.10
C CYS A 414 -26.05 18.13 -14.91
N ASP A 415 -25.04 18.74 -14.27
CA ASP A 415 -23.97 19.48 -14.96
C ASP A 415 -22.75 18.63 -15.37
N ASP A 416 -22.61 17.38 -14.91
CA ASP A 416 -21.42 16.55 -15.20
C ASP A 416 -21.48 15.83 -16.57
N GLY A 417 -22.04 16.51 -17.57
CA GLY A 417 -22.12 16.10 -18.98
C GLY A 417 -20.81 16.28 -19.76
N GLY A 418 -19.67 16.30 -19.07
CA GLY A 418 -18.34 16.51 -19.64
C GLY A 418 -17.73 15.23 -20.20
N GLU A 419 -17.92 14.98 -21.50
CA GLU A 419 -17.26 13.90 -22.23
C GLU A 419 -15.73 14.07 -22.22
N LEU A 420 -15.03 13.38 -21.30
CA LEU A 420 -13.59 13.54 -21.08
C LEU A 420 -12.75 12.85 -22.17
N THR A 421 -12.77 13.42 -23.38
CA THR A 421 -11.81 13.11 -24.43
C THR A 421 -10.51 13.90 -24.21
N SER A 422 -9.42 13.17 -24.02
CA SER A 422 -8.02 13.58 -24.26
C SER A 422 -7.63 15.05 -24.02
N HIS A 423 -7.43 15.44 -22.76
CA HIS A 423 -6.58 16.60 -22.42
C HIS A 423 -5.46 16.21 -21.44
N ASN A 424 -4.37 15.65 -21.99
CA ASN A 424 -3.13 15.45 -21.25
C ASN A 424 -1.85 15.67 -22.10
N GLU A 425 -1.91 16.58 -23.07
CA GLU A 425 -0.75 17.11 -23.81
C GLU A 425 -0.76 18.66 -23.84
N ALA A 426 -0.73 19.30 -22.66
CA ALA A 426 -0.70 20.77 -22.58
C ALA A 426 0.18 21.34 -21.45
N HIS A 427 1.13 20.57 -20.91
CA HIS A 427 2.12 21.08 -19.93
C HIS A 427 3.55 20.62 -20.24
N ARG A 428 3.99 20.84 -21.49
CA ARG A 428 5.39 20.60 -21.89
C ARG A 428 5.90 21.49 -23.02
N ASN A 429 5.76 22.81 -22.88
CA ASN A 429 6.65 23.82 -23.48
C ASN A 429 6.26 25.24 -23.02
N ARG A 430 6.75 25.69 -21.86
CA ARG A 430 6.78 27.11 -21.53
C ARG A 430 7.91 27.47 -20.57
N ASP A 431 9.13 27.13 -20.96
CA ASP A 431 10.36 27.70 -20.40
C ASP A 431 11.50 27.63 -21.42
N ARG A 432 11.58 28.66 -22.29
CA ARG A 432 12.77 29.12 -23.04
C ARG A 432 12.41 30.27 -23.97
N GLY A 433 13.18 31.36 -23.90
CA GLY A 433 13.31 32.33 -24.99
C GLY A 433 12.46 33.61 -24.88
N ILE A 434 12.89 34.55 -24.03
CA ILE A 434 12.72 35.98 -24.32
C ILE A 434 14.05 36.46 -24.92
N ASN A 435 14.02 36.95 -26.17
CA ASN A 435 14.91 37.96 -26.80
C ASN A 435 15.03 37.74 -28.32
N GLY A 436 15.00 38.83 -29.11
CA GLY A 436 15.59 38.87 -30.46
C GLY A 436 14.62 39.12 -31.62
N GLU A 437 14.71 40.31 -32.21
CA GLU A 437 13.95 40.78 -33.39
C GLU A 437 14.47 40.24 -34.76
N PRO A 438 13.79 40.51 -35.89
CA PRO A 438 13.81 39.63 -37.08
C PRO A 438 14.71 40.10 -38.24
N ASN A 439 14.87 39.28 -39.29
CA ASN A 439 14.93 39.78 -40.68
C ASN A 439 14.73 38.73 -41.81
N LYS A 440 13.89 39.12 -42.76
CA LYS A 440 13.93 38.94 -44.24
C LYS A 440 13.83 37.56 -44.94
N MET A 441 12.84 37.54 -45.83
CA MET A 441 12.58 36.67 -47.00
C MET A 441 13.80 36.48 -47.93
N LEU A 442 13.87 35.33 -48.64
CA LEU A 442 13.69 35.29 -50.12
C LEU A 442 13.58 33.88 -50.76
N LYS A 443 12.58 33.73 -51.66
CA LYS A 443 12.52 32.95 -52.93
C LYS A 443 12.83 31.42 -53.00
N THR A 444 11.77 30.70 -53.37
CA THR A 444 11.71 29.48 -54.22
C THR A 444 12.07 29.82 -55.71
N PRO A 445 12.00 28.92 -56.74
CA PRO A 445 11.50 27.53 -56.81
C PRO A 445 12.35 26.54 -57.67
N SER A 446 11.91 25.26 -57.78
CA SER A 446 11.58 24.57 -59.06
C SER A 446 11.39 23.05 -58.85
N SER A 447 10.69 22.40 -59.78
CA SER A 447 10.27 20.99 -59.72
C SER A 447 10.63 20.22 -60.99
N ARG A 448 10.73 18.87 -60.90
CA ARG A 448 10.28 17.95 -61.99
C ARG A 448 10.17 16.48 -61.54
N LYS A 449 9.06 15.85 -61.96
CA LYS A 449 8.72 14.39 -62.00
C LYS A 449 9.36 13.75 -63.27
N PRO A 450 9.22 12.44 -63.63
CA PRO A 450 8.27 11.37 -63.25
C PRO A 450 8.94 9.99 -62.90
N ARG A 451 8.31 8.80 -62.77
CA ARG A 451 7.22 8.13 -63.54
C ARG A 451 6.60 6.91 -62.79
N LYS A 452 5.40 6.48 -63.22
CA LYS A 452 4.60 5.35 -62.69
C LYS A 452 5.08 3.95 -63.15
N ILE A 453 4.76 2.92 -62.37
CA ILE A 453 4.29 1.60 -62.84
C ILE A 453 3.02 1.24 -62.03
N GLU A 454 2.08 0.47 -62.60
CA GLU A 454 0.69 0.27 -62.12
C GLU A 454 0.20 -1.16 -62.46
N GLN A 455 -0.98 -1.58 -61.93
CA GLN A 455 -1.69 -2.89 -62.12
C GLN A 455 -1.37 -4.02 -61.12
N LYS A 456 -2.28 -4.91 -60.69
CA LYS A 456 -3.78 -4.95 -60.57
C LYS A 456 -4.17 -6.09 -59.58
N ALA A 457 -5.46 -6.33 -59.26
CA ALA A 457 -5.87 -7.17 -58.11
C ALA A 457 -7.03 -8.20 -58.36
N ARG A 458 -7.17 -9.17 -57.41
CA ARG A 458 -8.34 -10.06 -57.08
C ARG A 458 -8.65 -11.27 -58.02
N PRO A 459 -9.50 -12.27 -57.66
CA PRO A 459 -10.30 -12.55 -56.42
C PRO A 459 -10.24 -14.01 -55.84
N ILE A 460 -11.18 -14.31 -54.91
CA ILE A 460 -11.43 -15.43 -53.97
C ILE A 460 -12.16 -16.67 -54.57
N GLN A 461 -11.95 -17.92 -54.05
CA GLN A 461 -13.02 -18.92 -53.69
C GLN A 461 -12.50 -20.24 -53.01
N LYS A 462 -13.43 -21.01 -52.37
CA LYS A 462 -13.31 -22.32 -51.65
C LYS A 462 -14.26 -23.36 -52.33
N PRO A 463 -14.52 -24.58 -51.79
CA PRO A 463 -13.70 -25.77 -51.43
C PRO A 463 -14.14 -27.03 -52.26
N PRO A 464 -13.83 -28.29 -51.86
CA PRO A 464 -14.91 -29.19 -51.39
C PRO A 464 -14.54 -30.26 -50.31
N ASN A 465 -15.56 -30.98 -49.82
CA ASN A 465 -15.50 -32.16 -48.91
C ASN A 465 -15.75 -33.48 -49.69
N THR A 466 -15.33 -34.64 -49.16
CA THR A 466 -16.18 -35.81 -48.72
C THR A 466 -15.46 -37.17 -48.68
N HIS A 467 -15.63 -37.94 -47.57
CA HIS A 467 -15.86 -39.41 -47.45
C HIS A 467 -14.90 -40.48 -48.09
N ARG A 468 -14.75 -41.76 -47.64
CA ARG A 468 -15.25 -42.59 -46.48
C ARG A 468 -14.67 -44.03 -46.54
N GLY A 469 -14.47 -44.71 -45.39
CA GLY A 469 -14.34 -46.19 -45.25
C GLY A 469 -12.98 -46.69 -44.69
N LYS A 470 -12.90 -47.30 -43.48
CA LYS A 470 -13.20 -48.72 -43.08
C LYS A 470 -12.10 -49.72 -43.53
N HIS A 471 -11.62 -50.70 -42.73
CA HIS A 471 -12.20 -51.40 -41.57
C HIS A 471 -11.14 -52.22 -40.77
N ILE A 472 -11.28 -52.37 -39.42
CA ILE A 472 -11.14 -53.62 -38.60
C ILE A 472 -9.73 -54.32 -38.50
N ARG A 473 -9.26 -54.97 -37.40
CA ARG A 473 -9.88 -55.52 -36.15
C ARG A 473 -8.82 -55.80 -35.04
N HIS A 474 -9.27 -55.86 -33.76
CA HIS A 474 -8.83 -56.73 -32.62
C HIS A 474 -7.34 -56.80 -32.20
N GLU A 475 -6.92 -57.02 -30.95
CA GLU A 475 -7.52 -57.15 -29.59
C GLU A 475 -6.38 -56.84 -28.57
N GLN A 476 -6.50 -56.77 -27.23
CA GLN A 476 -7.55 -57.14 -26.27
C GLN A 476 -7.50 -56.21 -25.00
N ASN A 477 -8.17 -56.61 -23.91
CA ASN A 477 -8.09 -56.15 -22.50
C ASN A 477 -8.35 -57.43 -21.64
N PRO A 478 -8.40 -57.46 -20.28
CA PRO A 478 -8.19 -56.45 -19.23
C PRO A 478 -6.99 -56.86 -18.33
N SER A 479 -6.85 -56.68 -17.00
CA SER A 479 -7.65 -56.08 -15.88
C SER A 479 -6.70 -55.71 -14.71
N GLY A 480 -7.20 -54.94 -13.73
CA GLY A 480 -6.52 -54.78 -12.43
C GLY A 480 -7.02 -53.59 -11.59
N SER A 481 -7.90 -53.85 -10.64
CA SER A 481 -8.42 -52.86 -9.68
C SER A 481 -7.59 -52.82 -8.38
N PHE A 482 -7.42 -51.63 -7.80
CA PHE A 482 -7.80 -51.29 -6.42
C PHE A 482 -7.77 -49.77 -6.20
#